data_AF-A0AAP9HA89-F1
#
_entry.id   AF-A0AAP9HA89-F1
#
_cell.length_a   1.000
_cell.length_b   1.000
_cell.length_c   1.000
_cell.angle_alpha   90.00
_cell.angle_beta   90.00
_cell.angle_gamma   90.00
#
_symmetry.space_group_name_H-M   'P 1'
#
loop_
_entity.id
_entity.type
_entity.pdbx_description
1 polymer ?
#
loop_
_entity_poly.entity_id
_entity_poly.type
_entity_poly.pdbx_seq_one_letter_code
_entity_poly.pdbx_strand_id
1 'polypeptide(L)'
;MRLKRNINRRVFFRSLVAFITCDYFISKSNASENTLIRVGDNNYLSQVVTMSIDDLAKYHSRNNDSEVLLVSNDNLSANDGYASYFVKKSSLKNELIDGVMFVQGNDCVWERVVHGEIYPEWFGAKGNENGDDTEAFIKANNVAHEYNLPLRLRPGMIYCLSDSFTIDASKTCWTCNGKTSLLWTKHKDNIPAITLISTQSNYKKRYQNVTEVLNNINLIGGDIKGLFRCPAIQIGGPDTSSSLFTVRNVSIQGWQQSLLFSENAWRIKFENCQFLWGHIETINKYQNAGECMVFDNCMFADNTSHTKLYYGDWNFTGCSFDNHEIIASGNSSVFVSHSHMENPGRNSHYYVIGTVASTEAFLSITDSFIFLNKKEIIITTTLFNILAGNDNGLYLDNIKITLPENYDPSTGKEGLPLLVGGEGRSVIGKLFFDSKYIPCISKNSNIIFQDPMFHAGGLRWNLLGKIEKNETASVLGASFLKITDTSSSVEQMGNVDNARVISGALKLKIENCFADIFILFRDLNSNEILRDELTVGDNHSGDWQLIKYNKVVPPGTHFVSIRISALSGQDDFYLQLGCVLFNYV
;
A
#
# COMPACT_ATOMS: atom_id res chain seq x y z
N MET A 1 9.86 41.43 -1.16
CA MET A 1 10.10 40.29 -2.06
C MET A 1 11.61 40.23 -2.36
N ARG A 2 12.38 39.43 -1.62
CA ARG A 2 13.83 39.19 -1.86
C ARG A 2 14.03 37.68 -1.92
N LEU A 3 14.25 37.16 -3.12
CA LEU A 3 14.58 35.75 -3.37
C LEU A 3 15.97 35.44 -2.78
N LYS A 4 15.98 34.69 -1.67
CA LYS A 4 17.19 34.05 -1.14
C LYS A 4 17.53 32.83 -2.01
N ARG A 5 18.45 32.99 -2.97
CA ARG A 5 19.21 31.85 -3.52
C ARG A 5 20.24 31.43 -2.47
N ASN A 6 19.92 30.41 -1.68
CA ASN A 6 20.90 29.71 -0.85
C ASN A 6 21.73 28.79 -1.77
N ILE A 7 22.69 29.35 -2.50
CA ILE A 7 23.83 28.55 -2.97
C ILE A 7 24.61 28.14 -1.71
N ASN A 8 24.78 26.84 -1.52
CA ASN A 8 25.47 26.27 -0.37
C ASN A 8 26.89 26.89 -0.28
N ARG A 9 27.12 27.74 0.73
CA ARG A 9 28.36 28.54 0.87
C ARG A 9 29.63 27.70 0.80
N ARG A 10 29.59 26.41 1.17
CA ARG A 10 30.74 25.48 1.05
C ARG A 10 31.04 25.05 -0.38
N VAL A 11 30.02 24.91 -1.25
CA VAL A 11 30.19 24.61 -2.68
C VAL A 11 30.81 25.81 -3.37
N PHE A 12 30.25 27.01 -3.13
CA PHE A 12 30.83 28.25 -3.63
C PHE A 12 32.27 28.43 -3.14
N PHE A 13 32.59 28.21 -1.85
CA PHE A 13 33.96 28.34 -1.34
C PHE A 13 34.94 27.29 -1.87
N ARG A 14 34.53 26.04 -2.18
CA ARG A 14 35.44 25.05 -2.79
C ARG A 14 35.63 25.29 -4.28
N SER A 15 34.57 25.67 -4.99
CA SER A 15 34.67 26.17 -6.36
C SER A 15 35.54 27.42 -6.41
N LEU A 16 35.44 28.32 -5.41
CA LEU A 16 36.26 29.53 -5.22
C LEU A 16 37.71 29.20 -4.87
N VAL A 17 37.96 28.19 -4.03
CA VAL A 17 39.33 27.76 -3.66
C VAL A 17 40.02 27.12 -4.87
N ALA A 18 39.33 26.27 -5.64
CA ALA A 18 39.83 25.89 -6.96
C ALA A 18 40.09 27.16 -7.79
N PHE A 19 39.11 28.08 -7.86
CA PHE A 19 39.15 29.37 -8.59
C PHE A 19 40.37 30.25 -8.26
N ILE A 20 40.95 30.08 -7.06
CA ILE A 20 42.07 30.88 -6.56
C ILE A 20 43.41 30.15 -6.74
N THR A 21 43.43 28.81 -6.89
CA THR A 21 44.69 28.03 -6.87
C THR A 21 45.15 27.49 -8.22
N CYS A 22 44.33 27.54 -9.27
CA CYS A 22 44.68 27.04 -10.61
C CYS A 22 44.71 28.18 -11.65
N ASP A 23 45.58 28.10 -12.66
CA ASP A 23 45.54 29.01 -13.81
C ASP A 23 44.33 28.68 -14.71
N TYR A 24 43.41 29.63 -14.88
CA TYR A 24 42.13 29.44 -15.59
C TYR A 24 42.15 29.99 -17.01
N PHE A 25 41.53 29.24 -17.94
CA PHE A 25 41.41 29.62 -19.35
C PHE A 25 40.00 29.32 -19.90
N ILE A 26 39.31 30.33 -20.47
CA ILE A 26 38.00 30.22 -21.14
C ILE A 26 38.21 30.27 -22.65
N SER A 27 37.83 29.26 -23.42
CA SER A 27 38.02 29.21 -24.88
C SER A 27 36.94 29.97 -25.63
N LYS A 28 37.32 30.83 -26.58
CA LYS A 28 36.42 31.47 -27.56
C LYS A 28 36.41 30.68 -28.87
N SER A 29 35.28 30.06 -29.24
CA SER A 29 35.12 29.48 -30.57
C SER A 29 34.69 30.57 -31.56
N ASN A 30 35.64 31.09 -32.32
CA ASN A 30 35.36 31.66 -33.64
C ASN A 30 36.50 31.22 -34.57
N ALA A 31 36.10 30.82 -35.77
CA ALA A 31 36.91 30.23 -36.84
C ALA A 31 38.43 30.50 -36.78
N SER A 32 39.18 29.39 -36.91
CA SER A 32 40.63 29.26 -37.14
C SER A 32 41.61 29.33 -35.97
N GLU A 33 41.30 29.90 -34.80
CA GLU A 33 42.20 29.83 -33.63
C GLU A 33 41.44 29.81 -32.28
N ASN A 34 41.62 28.74 -31.49
CA ASN A 34 41.12 28.66 -30.12
C ASN A 34 41.82 29.70 -29.23
N THR A 35 41.19 30.86 -29.05
CA THR A 35 41.73 31.94 -28.21
C THR A 35 41.19 31.78 -26.78
N LEU A 36 42.06 31.53 -25.81
CA LEU A 36 41.69 31.44 -24.39
C LEU A 36 41.81 32.80 -23.69
N ILE A 37 40.78 33.20 -22.94
CA ILE A 37 40.80 34.37 -22.07
C ILE A 37 41.11 33.89 -20.64
N ARG A 38 42.16 34.45 -20.04
CA ARG A 38 42.53 34.19 -18.64
C ARG A 38 41.56 34.94 -17.72
N VAL A 39 40.94 34.26 -16.76
CA VAL A 39 40.07 34.92 -15.76
C VAL A 39 40.96 35.66 -14.76
N GLY A 40 41.30 36.89 -15.10
CA GLY A 40 42.17 37.79 -14.32
C GLY A 40 42.20 39.21 -14.85
N ASP A 41 41.78 39.43 -16.10
CA ASP A 41 41.66 40.77 -16.68
C ASP A 41 40.27 41.36 -16.37
N ASN A 42 40.28 42.38 -15.51
CA ASN A 42 39.18 42.96 -14.74
C ASN A 42 37.95 43.53 -15.50
N ASN A 43 37.61 43.16 -16.73
CA ASN A 43 36.48 43.78 -17.45
C ASN A 43 35.55 42.87 -18.27
N TYR A 44 35.68 41.54 -18.20
CA TYR A 44 34.83 40.63 -19.01
C TYR A 44 34.21 39.48 -18.20
N LEU A 45 33.34 39.81 -17.24
CA LEU A 45 32.42 38.82 -16.63
C LEU A 45 31.16 38.57 -17.48
N SER A 46 31.04 39.17 -18.67
CA SER A 46 29.81 39.14 -19.48
C SER A 46 29.81 38.11 -20.63
N GLN A 47 30.88 37.34 -20.85
CA GLN A 47 30.90 36.30 -21.89
C GLN A 47 31.66 35.06 -21.39
N VAL A 48 30.97 34.19 -20.63
CA VAL A 48 31.43 32.82 -20.44
C VAL A 48 31.28 32.13 -21.79
N VAL A 49 32.39 31.95 -22.51
CA VAL A 49 32.37 31.22 -23.77
C VAL A 49 32.51 29.72 -23.45
N THR A 50 31.55 28.97 -23.97
CA THR A 50 31.29 27.56 -23.69
C THR A 50 32.13 26.68 -24.62
N MET A 51 32.97 25.81 -24.06
CA MET A 51 33.68 24.74 -24.78
C MET A 51 32.86 23.44 -24.69
N SER A 52 32.78 22.68 -25.78
CA SER A 52 32.13 21.38 -25.80
C SER A 52 33.05 20.21 -25.42
N ILE A 53 32.47 19.02 -25.24
CA ILE A 53 33.26 17.79 -25.08
C ILE A 53 34.06 17.48 -26.36
N ASP A 54 33.51 17.76 -27.55
CA ASP A 54 34.20 17.56 -28.82
C ASP A 54 35.36 18.57 -29.01
N ASP A 55 35.19 19.79 -28.50
CA ASP A 55 36.24 20.80 -28.49
C ASP A 55 37.34 20.43 -27.49
N LEU A 56 36.97 19.88 -26.33
CA LEU A 56 37.91 19.37 -25.32
C LEU A 56 38.78 18.24 -25.88
N ALA A 57 38.20 17.34 -26.68
CA ALA A 57 38.94 16.24 -27.30
C ALA A 57 40.01 16.73 -28.30
N LYS A 58 39.81 17.90 -28.92
CA LYS A 58 40.73 18.52 -29.88
C LYS A 58 41.70 19.51 -29.22
N TYR A 59 41.56 19.73 -27.92
CA TYR A 59 42.33 20.74 -27.20
C TYR A 59 43.75 20.26 -26.93
N HIS A 60 44.73 21.11 -27.29
CA HIS A 60 46.14 20.94 -26.93
C HIS A 60 46.42 21.61 -25.58
N SER A 61 46.91 20.84 -24.60
CA SER A 61 47.32 21.41 -23.33
C SER A 61 48.53 22.33 -23.49
N ARG A 62 48.54 23.45 -22.76
CA ARG A 62 49.56 24.51 -22.94
C ARG A 62 50.72 24.46 -21.91
N ASN A 63 50.86 23.39 -21.14
CA ASN A 63 51.80 23.13 -20.01
C ASN A 63 51.37 23.65 -18.62
N ASN A 64 50.90 22.70 -17.80
CA ASN A 64 51.18 22.45 -16.37
C ASN A 64 50.29 21.25 -15.94
N ASP A 65 50.69 20.43 -14.97
CA ASP A 65 49.88 19.30 -14.44
C ASP A 65 48.64 19.74 -13.64
N SER A 66 48.21 21.00 -13.80
CA SER A 66 47.18 21.67 -12.99
C SER A 66 46.17 22.44 -13.82
N GLU A 67 46.14 22.23 -15.14
CA GLU A 67 45.20 22.91 -16.04
C GLU A 67 43.75 22.46 -15.75
N VAL A 68 42.84 23.43 -15.62
CA VAL A 68 41.42 23.21 -15.38
C VAL A 68 40.59 23.93 -16.43
N LEU A 69 39.72 23.19 -17.11
CA LEU A 69 38.83 23.71 -18.15
C LEU A 69 37.37 23.60 -17.71
N LEU A 70 36.57 24.63 -18.02
CA LEU A 70 35.13 24.60 -17.85
C LEU A 70 34.48 24.22 -19.18
N VAL A 71 33.81 23.07 -19.21
CA VAL A 71 33.21 22.50 -20.41
C VAL A 71 31.71 22.40 -20.20
N SER A 72 30.93 22.94 -21.12
CA SER A 72 29.47 22.85 -21.11
C SER A 72 28.99 21.89 -22.18
N ASN A 73 27.96 21.10 -21.88
CA ASN A 73 27.34 20.26 -22.90
C ASN A 73 26.64 21.13 -23.96
N ASP A 74 26.94 20.85 -25.23
CA ASP A 74 26.63 21.65 -26.43
C ASP A 74 25.14 21.90 -26.75
N ASN A 75 24.22 21.40 -25.93
CA ASN A 75 22.78 21.48 -26.21
C ASN A 75 21.95 22.13 -25.10
N LEU A 76 22.57 22.70 -24.08
CA LEU A 76 21.86 23.35 -22.97
C LEU A 76 22.41 24.74 -22.71
N SER A 77 21.51 25.71 -22.56
CA SER A 77 21.89 27.12 -22.37
C SER A 77 22.84 27.27 -21.17
N ALA A 78 23.84 28.15 -21.29
CA ALA A 78 24.86 28.41 -20.27
C ALA A 78 24.30 28.82 -18.88
N ASN A 79 23.01 29.13 -18.78
CA ASN A 79 22.31 29.48 -17.55
C ASN A 79 21.92 28.27 -16.67
N ASP A 80 22.08 27.05 -17.15
CA ASP A 80 21.52 25.85 -16.50
C ASP A 80 22.48 25.15 -15.50
N GLY A 81 23.70 25.64 -15.30
CA GLY A 81 24.59 25.12 -14.23
C GLY A 81 25.22 23.74 -14.48
N TYR A 82 25.17 23.23 -15.72
CA TYR A 82 25.69 21.90 -16.10
C TYR A 82 27.08 21.93 -16.74
N ALA A 83 27.78 23.07 -16.66
CA ALA A 83 29.17 23.13 -17.02
C ALA A 83 29.99 22.32 -16.00
N SER A 84 30.81 21.40 -16.48
CA SER A 84 31.68 20.57 -15.65
C SER A 84 33.12 21.03 -15.78
N TYR A 85 33.84 20.94 -14.66
CA TYR A 85 35.27 21.19 -14.67
C TYR A 85 36.00 19.93 -15.09
N PHE A 86 37.04 20.09 -15.89
CA PHE A 86 37.95 19.03 -16.29
C PHE A 86 39.35 19.40 -15.87
N VAL A 87 40.04 18.47 -15.21
CA VAL A 87 41.44 18.61 -14.80
C VAL A 87 42.31 17.74 -15.69
N LYS A 88 43.47 18.26 -16.05
CA LYS A 88 44.46 17.49 -16.79
C LYS A 88 44.99 16.32 -15.95
N LYS A 89 45.15 15.16 -16.57
CA LYS A 89 45.87 14.00 -16.02
C LYS A 89 47.07 13.67 -16.88
N SER A 90 48.22 13.62 -16.23
CA SER A 90 49.49 13.14 -16.78
C SER A 90 49.45 11.61 -16.84
N SER A 91 48.96 11.08 -17.96
CA SER A 91 48.83 9.65 -18.31
C SER A 91 47.71 8.88 -17.60
N LEU A 92 46.85 8.26 -18.41
CA LEU A 92 45.87 7.26 -18.02
C LEU A 92 45.97 6.12 -19.03
N LYS A 93 45.67 4.88 -18.61
CA LYS A 93 45.60 3.78 -19.57
C LYS A 93 44.41 4.02 -20.51
N ASN A 94 44.59 3.77 -21.81
CA ASN A 94 43.54 3.98 -22.82
C ASN A 94 42.23 3.24 -22.50
N GLU A 95 42.30 2.12 -21.79
CA GLU A 95 41.12 1.33 -21.36
C GLU A 95 40.19 2.07 -20.39
N LEU A 96 40.66 3.14 -19.74
CA LEU A 96 39.89 3.93 -18.78
C LEU A 96 39.29 5.21 -19.41
N ILE A 97 39.56 5.47 -20.69
CA ILE A 97 39.04 6.64 -21.41
C ILE A 97 37.65 6.31 -21.94
N ASP A 98 36.63 6.92 -21.34
CA ASP A 98 35.21 6.64 -21.64
C ASP A 98 34.52 7.78 -22.44
N GLY A 99 35.24 8.87 -22.71
CA GLY A 99 34.73 10.03 -23.43
C GLY A 99 33.78 10.92 -22.61
N VAL A 100 33.58 10.62 -21.32
CA VAL A 100 32.65 11.37 -20.45
C VAL A 100 33.31 11.76 -19.13
N MET A 101 33.83 10.78 -18.39
CA MET A 101 34.60 10.96 -17.16
C MET A 101 36.07 11.20 -17.47
N PHE A 102 36.60 10.49 -18.46
CA PHE A 102 37.95 10.67 -18.97
C PHE A 102 37.89 10.89 -20.48
N VAL A 103 38.24 12.09 -20.92
CA VAL A 103 38.21 12.50 -22.32
C VAL A 103 39.64 12.56 -22.84
N GLN A 104 39.93 11.84 -23.92
CA GLN A 104 41.21 11.96 -24.60
C GLN A 104 41.30 13.34 -25.26
N GLY A 105 42.17 14.21 -24.76
CA GLY A 105 42.61 15.42 -25.45
C GLY A 105 43.69 15.10 -26.48
N ASN A 106 44.24 16.12 -27.16
CA ASN A 106 45.19 15.85 -28.23
C ASN A 106 46.54 15.31 -27.74
N ASP A 107 46.96 15.73 -26.55
CA ASP A 107 48.25 15.39 -25.93
C ASP A 107 48.14 14.96 -24.46
N CYS A 108 46.93 14.87 -23.92
CA CYS A 108 46.67 14.53 -22.52
C CYS A 108 45.29 13.90 -22.33
N VAL A 109 44.99 13.46 -21.10
CA VAL A 109 43.65 12.99 -20.72
C VAL A 109 43.04 14.02 -19.77
N TRP A 110 41.78 14.36 -20.02
CA TRP A 110 40.98 15.25 -19.21
C TRP A 110 40.06 14.44 -18.30
N GLU A 111 40.22 14.57 -16.99
CA GLU A 111 39.33 13.95 -16.01
C GLU A 111 38.25 14.95 -15.60
N ARG A 112 36.98 14.53 -15.69
CA ARG A 112 35.85 15.29 -15.17
C ARG A 112 35.92 15.33 -13.65
N VAL A 113 35.92 16.53 -13.09
CA VAL A 113 35.85 16.73 -11.65
C VAL A 113 34.44 16.44 -11.16
N VAL A 114 34.28 15.34 -10.42
CA VAL A 114 32.99 14.96 -9.83
C VAL A 114 32.80 15.62 -8.47
N HIS A 115 31.73 16.40 -8.33
CA HIS A 115 31.39 17.08 -7.08
C HIS A 115 30.17 16.46 -6.40
N GLY A 116 30.31 15.19 -6.03
CA GLY A 116 29.37 14.50 -5.13
C GLY A 116 28.12 13.93 -5.78
N GLU A 117 27.93 14.08 -7.10
CA GLU A 117 26.78 13.56 -7.84
C GLU A 117 27.18 13.24 -9.29
N ILE A 118 26.50 12.28 -9.91
CA ILE A 118 26.60 11.90 -11.33
C ILE A 118 25.31 12.28 -12.04
N TYR A 119 25.38 12.70 -13.30
CA TYR A 119 24.22 13.12 -14.09
C TYR A 119 24.10 12.28 -15.37
N PRO A 120 22.91 11.74 -15.72
CA PRO A 120 22.73 10.96 -16.94
C PRO A 120 22.94 11.78 -18.22
N GLU A 121 22.75 13.09 -18.18
CA GLU A 121 22.98 14.01 -19.30
C GLU A 121 24.46 14.10 -19.70
N TRP A 122 25.39 13.80 -18.79
CA TRP A 122 26.81 13.69 -19.14
C TRP A 122 27.06 12.56 -20.14
N PHE A 123 26.20 11.55 -20.13
CA PHE A 123 26.27 10.37 -20.98
C PHE A 123 25.29 10.43 -22.17
N GLY A 124 24.67 11.60 -22.40
CA GLY A 124 23.83 11.86 -23.57
C GLY A 124 22.32 11.73 -23.35
N ALA A 125 21.86 11.54 -22.11
CA ALA A 125 20.42 11.54 -21.83
C ALA A 125 19.81 12.92 -22.15
N LYS A 126 18.63 12.90 -22.78
CA LYS A 126 17.91 14.10 -23.24
C LYS A 126 16.74 14.47 -22.35
N GLY A 127 16.05 13.49 -21.77
CA GLY A 127 14.92 13.76 -20.84
C GLY A 127 13.74 14.49 -21.49
N ASN A 128 13.55 14.28 -22.80
CA ASN A 128 12.66 15.05 -23.65
C ASN A 128 11.50 14.24 -24.23
N GLU A 129 11.06 13.18 -23.53
CA GLU A 129 9.92 12.29 -23.84
C GLU A 129 9.96 11.54 -25.20
N ASN A 130 10.92 11.83 -26.09
CA ASN A 130 10.93 11.33 -27.46
C ASN A 130 12.21 10.53 -27.82
N GLY A 131 13.28 10.64 -27.04
CA GLY A 131 14.55 9.95 -27.26
C GLY A 131 14.77 8.81 -26.26
N ASP A 132 15.31 7.67 -26.73
CA ASP A 132 15.73 6.58 -25.85
C ASP A 132 16.98 6.97 -25.04
N ASP A 133 16.81 7.13 -23.74
CA ASP A 133 17.84 7.53 -22.78
C ASP A 133 18.51 6.32 -22.09
N THR A 134 18.14 5.09 -22.47
CA THR A 134 18.54 3.85 -21.79
C THR A 134 20.06 3.70 -21.68
N GLU A 135 20.80 3.85 -22.78
CA GLU A 135 22.27 3.66 -22.77
C GLU A 135 22.97 4.69 -21.88
N ALA A 136 22.50 5.95 -21.92
CA ALA A 136 23.02 7.01 -21.07
C ALA A 136 22.78 6.72 -19.59
N PHE A 137 21.58 6.23 -19.23
CA PHE A 137 21.27 5.80 -17.87
C PHE A 137 22.10 4.60 -17.41
N ILE A 138 22.33 3.60 -18.28
CA ILE A 138 23.18 2.45 -17.95
C ILE A 138 24.60 2.93 -17.59
N LYS A 139 25.21 3.76 -18.43
CA LYS A 139 26.56 4.30 -18.18
C LYS A 139 26.60 5.16 -16.92
N ALA A 140 25.65 6.07 -16.76
CA ALA A 140 25.58 6.96 -15.60
C ALA A 140 25.38 6.18 -14.29
N ASN A 141 24.50 5.18 -14.29
CA ASN A 141 24.26 4.32 -13.14
C ASN A 141 25.53 3.52 -12.77
N ASN A 142 26.25 2.98 -13.76
CA ASN A 142 27.49 2.25 -13.50
C ASN A 142 28.56 3.14 -12.86
N VAL A 143 28.76 4.36 -13.39
CA VAL A 143 29.70 5.32 -12.80
C VAL A 143 29.24 5.74 -11.40
N ALA A 144 27.95 5.97 -11.18
CA ALA A 144 27.41 6.28 -9.86
C ALA A 144 27.70 5.18 -8.83
N HIS A 145 27.61 3.90 -9.23
CA HIS A 145 27.99 2.76 -8.39
C HIS A 145 29.49 2.69 -8.12
N GLU A 146 30.33 2.87 -9.15
CA GLU A 146 31.78 2.78 -9.03
C GLU A 146 32.34 3.84 -8.07
N TYR A 147 31.83 5.06 -8.18
CA TYR A 147 32.28 6.19 -7.37
C TYR A 147 31.58 6.27 -6.00
N ASN A 148 30.57 5.43 -5.75
CA ASN A 148 29.68 5.49 -4.60
C ASN A 148 29.04 6.88 -4.42
N LEU A 149 28.48 7.42 -5.50
CA LEU A 149 27.86 8.75 -5.54
C LEU A 149 26.40 8.65 -6.02
N PRO A 150 25.51 9.54 -5.57
CA PRO A 150 24.15 9.65 -6.09
C PRO A 150 24.10 9.90 -7.61
N LEU A 151 23.16 9.26 -8.29
CA LEU A 151 22.70 9.66 -9.62
C LEU A 151 21.62 10.74 -9.47
N ARG A 152 21.89 11.91 -10.04
CA ARG A 152 21.06 13.10 -9.95
C ARG A 152 20.25 13.30 -11.21
N LEU A 153 18.93 13.29 -11.06
CA LEU A 153 17.98 13.52 -12.14
C LEU A 153 17.49 14.98 -12.14
N ARG A 154 17.19 15.50 -13.33
CA ARG A 154 16.75 16.89 -13.50
C ARG A 154 15.23 17.04 -13.27
N PRO A 155 14.80 18.05 -12.51
CA PRO A 155 13.38 18.33 -12.33
C PRO A 155 12.68 18.68 -13.66
N GLY A 156 11.47 18.17 -13.83
CA GLY A 156 10.62 18.43 -14.99
C GLY A 156 10.97 17.63 -16.24
N MET A 157 11.99 16.78 -16.20
CA MET A 157 12.37 15.92 -17.33
C MET A 157 11.54 14.63 -17.36
N ILE A 158 11.40 14.07 -18.57
CA ILE A 158 10.82 12.75 -18.82
C ILE A 158 11.85 11.94 -19.62
N TYR A 159 12.52 11.02 -18.94
CA TYR A 159 13.53 10.16 -19.57
C TYR A 159 12.88 8.87 -20.06
N CYS A 160 13.06 8.52 -21.32
CA CYS A 160 12.47 7.30 -21.90
C CYS A 160 13.45 6.13 -21.80
N LEU A 161 13.02 5.05 -21.17
CA LEU A 161 13.83 3.87 -20.88
C LEU A 161 13.23 2.61 -21.51
N SER A 162 14.06 1.59 -21.68
CA SER A 162 13.62 0.28 -22.21
C SER A 162 14.35 -0.94 -21.64
N ASP A 163 15.23 -0.74 -20.66
CA ASP A 163 15.98 -1.82 -19.99
C ASP A 163 15.80 -1.78 -18.46
N SER A 164 16.43 -2.73 -17.79
CA SER A 164 16.37 -2.95 -16.35
C SER A 164 17.58 -2.33 -15.65
N PHE A 165 17.38 -1.80 -14.45
CA PHE A 165 18.45 -1.15 -13.69
C PHE A 165 18.58 -1.76 -12.30
N THR A 166 19.81 -2.03 -11.87
CA THR A 166 20.10 -2.39 -10.49
C THR A 166 20.64 -1.18 -9.75
N ILE A 167 20.09 -0.92 -8.57
CA ILE A 167 20.53 0.14 -7.65
C ILE A 167 20.93 -0.52 -6.34
N ASP A 168 22.22 -0.48 -6.05
CA ASP A 168 22.79 -0.92 -4.80
C ASP A 168 22.74 0.23 -3.79
N ALA A 169 21.81 0.16 -2.85
CA ALA A 169 21.58 1.15 -1.81
C ALA A 169 22.82 1.41 -0.91
N SER A 170 23.80 0.49 -0.91
CA SER A 170 25.05 0.70 -0.17
C SER A 170 26.08 1.55 -0.93
N LYS A 171 25.84 1.81 -2.23
CA LYS A 171 26.76 2.51 -3.13
C LYS A 171 26.15 3.79 -3.71
N THR A 172 24.90 3.74 -4.15
CA THR A 172 24.28 4.87 -4.85
C THR A 172 22.79 4.98 -4.55
N CYS A 173 22.19 6.06 -5.05
CA CYS A 173 20.77 6.35 -5.03
C CYS A 173 20.39 7.20 -6.24
N TRP A 174 19.13 7.18 -6.65
CA TRP A 174 18.60 8.07 -7.69
C TRP A 174 17.73 9.15 -7.05
N THR A 175 18.09 10.42 -7.27
CA THR A 175 17.44 11.54 -6.58
C THR A 175 17.16 12.72 -7.49
N CYS A 176 16.09 13.46 -7.20
CA CYS A 176 15.72 14.70 -7.88
C CYS A 176 15.37 15.81 -6.86
N ASN A 177 15.74 17.08 -7.13
CA ASN A 177 15.35 18.25 -6.32
C ASN A 177 14.16 18.94 -6.97
N GLY A 178 13.00 18.34 -6.79
CA GLY A 178 11.81 18.60 -7.61
C GLY A 178 11.27 17.23 -8.02
N LYS A 179 10.49 17.15 -9.10
CA LYS A 179 9.93 15.88 -9.59
C LYS A 179 10.49 15.58 -10.98
N THR A 180 10.79 14.31 -11.26
CA THR A 180 11.14 13.83 -12.61
C THR A 180 10.34 12.57 -12.93
N SER A 181 10.24 12.23 -14.21
CA SER A 181 9.60 10.98 -14.64
C SER A 181 10.57 10.10 -15.42
N LEU A 182 10.48 8.79 -15.17
CA LEU A 182 11.12 7.73 -15.94
C LEU A 182 10.00 6.95 -16.65
N LEU A 183 9.98 7.00 -17.97
CA LEU A 183 8.95 6.40 -18.82
C LEU A 183 9.50 5.16 -19.51
N TRP A 184 9.03 3.97 -19.15
CA TRP A 184 9.34 2.76 -19.88
C TRP A 184 8.45 2.64 -21.11
N THR A 185 9.05 2.75 -22.29
CA THR A 185 8.32 2.65 -23.58
C THR A 185 8.05 1.20 -23.98
N LYS A 186 8.86 0.28 -23.46
CA LYS A 186 8.74 -1.18 -23.59
C LYS A 186 9.54 -1.82 -22.45
N HIS A 187 9.18 -3.03 -22.04
CA HIS A 187 9.98 -3.80 -21.10
C HIS A 187 9.80 -5.30 -21.31
N LYS A 188 10.77 -6.09 -20.85
CA LYS A 188 10.70 -7.56 -20.94
C LYS A 188 9.83 -8.12 -19.82
N ASP A 189 8.95 -9.05 -20.17
CA ASP A 189 8.15 -9.79 -19.20
C ASP A 189 9.04 -10.48 -18.16
N ASN A 190 8.55 -10.55 -16.92
CA ASN A 190 9.20 -11.18 -15.77
C ASN A 190 10.59 -10.63 -15.35
N ILE A 191 11.10 -9.59 -16.00
CA ILE A 191 12.34 -8.90 -15.57
C ILE A 191 11.94 -7.59 -14.90
N PRO A 192 12.35 -7.32 -13.66
CA PRO A 192 11.97 -6.09 -12.98
C PRO A 192 12.55 -4.86 -13.69
N ALA A 193 11.83 -3.74 -13.72
CA ALA A 193 12.35 -2.50 -14.28
C ALA A 193 13.48 -1.92 -13.41
N ILE A 194 13.33 -1.97 -12.09
CA ILE A 194 14.35 -1.62 -11.12
C ILE A 194 14.52 -2.75 -10.11
N THR A 195 15.77 -3.14 -9.84
CA THR A 195 16.12 -4.02 -8.71
C THR A 195 16.85 -3.20 -7.65
N LEU A 196 16.30 -3.16 -6.44
CA LEU A 196 16.93 -2.53 -5.27
C LEU A 196 17.59 -3.60 -4.41
N ILE A 197 18.91 -3.49 -4.21
CA ILE A 197 19.69 -4.40 -3.38
C ILE A 197 20.61 -3.64 -2.43
N SER A 198 21.22 -4.35 -1.49
CA SER A 198 22.45 -3.89 -0.83
C SER A 198 23.49 -5.01 -0.88
N THR A 199 24.64 -4.73 -1.48
CA THR A 199 25.77 -5.70 -1.50
C THR A 199 26.65 -5.60 -0.25
N GLN A 200 26.34 -4.71 0.70
CA GLN A 200 27.13 -4.56 1.92
C GLN A 200 26.96 -5.75 2.87
N SER A 201 27.88 -6.71 2.76
CA SER A 201 27.93 -7.91 3.60
C SER A 201 28.63 -7.69 4.95
N ASN A 202 29.47 -6.64 5.08
CA ASN A 202 30.15 -6.35 6.33
C ASN A 202 29.19 -5.64 7.29
N TYR A 203 28.83 -6.33 8.37
CA TYR A 203 27.95 -5.82 9.42
C TYR A 203 28.38 -4.43 9.94
N LYS A 204 29.69 -4.19 10.13
CA LYS A 204 30.21 -2.92 10.65
C LYS A 204 30.01 -1.73 9.68
N LYS A 205 29.67 -2.00 8.42
CA LYS A 205 29.44 -1.01 7.36
C LYS A 205 27.98 -0.87 6.96
N ARG A 206 27.03 -1.56 7.63
CA ARG A 206 25.59 -1.47 7.33
C ARG A 206 25.01 -0.06 7.40
N TYR A 207 25.65 0.87 8.11
CA TYR A 207 25.25 2.28 8.11
C TYR A 207 25.25 2.91 6.71
N GLN A 208 26.01 2.34 5.75
CA GLN A 208 26.02 2.80 4.36
C GLN A 208 24.68 2.57 3.65
N ASN A 209 23.87 1.63 4.14
CA ASN A 209 22.55 1.37 3.58
C ASN A 209 21.50 2.39 4.04
N VAL A 210 21.81 3.21 5.06
CA VAL A 210 20.89 4.23 5.57
C VAL A 210 20.86 5.39 4.59
N THR A 211 20.03 5.26 3.57
CA THR A 211 19.92 6.22 2.47
C THR A 211 18.50 6.28 1.91
N GLU A 212 18.17 7.36 1.23
CA GLU A 212 17.01 7.44 0.33
C GLU A 212 17.44 6.88 -1.03
N VAL A 213 17.14 5.62 -1.31
CA VAL A 213 17.62 4.95 -2.53
C VAL A 213 16.93 5.48 -3.80
N LEU A 214 15.66 5.89 -3.67
CA LEU A 214 14.88 6.55 -4.71
C LEU A 214 14.15 7.75 -4.08
N ASN A 215 14.31 8.95 -4.64
CA ASN A 215 13.66 10.16 -4.12
C ASN A 215 13.12 11.09 -5.23
N ASN A 216 11.83 11.41 -5.14
CA ASN A 216 11.07 12.30 -6.02
C ASN A 216 11.01 11.90 -7.51
N ILE A 217 10.78 10.61 -7.77
CA ILE A 217 10.77 10.04 -9.12
C ILE A 217 9.39 9.44 -9.41
N ASN A 218 8.85 9.66 -10.61
CA ASN A 218 7.72 8.87 -11.12
C ASN A 218 8.26 7.74 -11.99
N LEU A 219 7.79 6.53 -11.76
CA LEU A 219 7.97 5.40 -12.66
C LEU A 219 6.66 5.24 -13.44
N ILE A 220 6.75 5.32 -14.76
CA ILE A 220 5.60 5.21 -15.66
C ILE A 220 5.87 4.07 -16.63
N GLY A 221 5.02 3.04 -16.60
CA GLY A 221 5.08 1.87 -17.48
C GLY A 221 3.96 1.89 -18.52
N GLY A 222 3.37 0.72 -18.75
CA GLY A 222 2.24 0.58 -19.66
C GLY A 222 0.97 1.31 -19.21
N ASP A 223 -0.03 1.35 -20.08
CA ASP A 223 -1.33 1.94 -19.83
C ASP A 223 -2.24 1.00 -19.03
N ILE A 224 -3.32 1.53 -18.42
CA ILE A 224 -4.19 0.79 -17.47
C ILE A 224 -4.78 -0.53 -18.03
N LYS A 225 -4.92 -0.65 -19.35
CA LYS A 225 -5.39 -1.86 -20.04
C LYS A 225 -4.25 -2.76 -20.55
N GLY A 226 -3.01 -2.29 -20.51
CA GLY A 226 -1.82 -2.90 -21.07
C GLY A 226 -0.65 -2.86 -20.09
N LEU A 227 -0.90 -3.20 -18.82
CA LEU A 227 0.13 -3.22 -17.78
C LEU A 227 1.29 -4.17 -18.15
N PHE A 228 2.52 -3.77 -17.85
CA PHE A 228 3.68 -4.65 -18.03
C PHE A 228 3.62 -5.84 -17.06
N ARG A 229 3.87 -7.04 -17.58
CA ARG A 229 3.83 -8.32 -16.84
C ARG A 229 5.16 -8.60 -16.14
N CYS A 230 5.59 -7.64 -15.35
CA CYS A 230 6.80 -7.71 -14.55
C CYS A 230 6.67 -6.77 -13.33
N PRO A 231 7.55 -6.92 -12.32
CA PRO A 231 7.64 -5.94 -11.24
C PRO A 231 8.18 -4.60 -11.72
N ALA A 232 7.59 -3.49 -11.28
CA ALA A 232 8.22 -2.17 -11.44
C ALA A 232 9.50 -2.11 -10.61
N ILE A 233 9.39 -2.49 -9.34
CA ILE A 233 10.53 -2.60 -8.43
C ILE A 233 10.56 -3.99 -7.79
N GLN A 234 11.68 -4.70 -7.94
CA GLN A 234 12.01 -5.85 -7.10
C GLN A 234 12.98 -5.43 -6.01
N ILE A 235 12.79 -5.91 -4.78
CA ILE A 235 13.64 -5.59 -3.65
C ILE A 235 14.17 -6.87 -3.01
N GLY A 236 15.49 -6.93 -2.82
CA GLY A 236 16.16 -8.11 -2.31
C GLY A 236 16.54 -9.12 -3.40
N GLY A 237 17.09 -10.25 -2.93
CA GLY A 237 17.64 -11.32 -3.76
C GLY A 237 18.39 -12.34 -2.91
N PRO A 238 18.64 -13.55 -3.45
CA PRO A 238 19.18 -14.68 -2.68
C PRO A 238 20.57 -14.40 -2.09
N ASP A 239 21.38 -13.60 -2.77
CA ASP A 239 22.79 -13.37 -2.40
C ASP A 239 23.03 -12.04 -1.67
N THR A 240 21.98 -11.26 -1.36
CA THR A 240 22.12 -9.87 -0.89
C THR A 240 21.21 -9.53 0.28
N SER A 241 21.76 -9.03 1.39
CA SER A 241 20.98 -8.51 2.52
C SER A 241 20.56 -7.06 2.28
N SER A 242 19.34 -6.88 1.80
CA SER A 242 18.77 -5.59 1.40
C SER A 242 17.94 -4.99 2.53
N SER A 243 18.46 -3.94 3.16
CA SER A 243 17.83 -3.37 4.37
C SER A 243 18.23 -1.93 4.64
N LEU A 244 17.45 -1.25 5.49
CA LEU A 244 17.73 0.06 6.10
C LEU A 244 17.63 1.29 5.19
N PHE A 245 17.15 1.14 3.95
CA PHE A 245 16.94 2.26 3.04
C PHE A 245 15.47 2.68 2.94
N THR A 246 15.27 3.89 2.40
CA THR A 246 13.96 4.51 2.21
C THR A 246 13.70 4.79 0.72
N VAL A 247 12.47 4.58 0.28
CA VAL A 247 11.93 5.06 -1.00
C VAL A 247 10.95 6.17 -0.69
N ARG A 248 11.20 7.39 -1.19
CA ARG A 248 10.47 8.60 -0.77
C ARG A 248 9.91 9.38 -1.95
N ASN A 249 8.65 9.82 -1.84
CA ASN A 249 7.97 10.66 -2.83
C ASN A 249 7.94 10.03 -4.25
N VAL A 250 7.85 8.70 -4.33
CA VAL A 250 7.85 7.94 -5.59
C VAL A 250 6.42 7.57 -6.00
N SER A 251 6.06 7.77 -7.26
CA SER A 251 4.80 7.25 -7.83
C SER A 251 5.11 6.14 -8.83
N ILE A 252 4.33 5.06 -8.81
CA ILE A 252 4.47 3.89 -9.68
C ILE A 252 3.13 3.58 -10.33
N GLN A 253 3.09 3.51 -11.66
CA GLN A 253 1.91 3.13 -12.43
C GLN A 253 2.28 2.41 -13.73
N GLY A 254 1.44 1.46 -14.18
CA GLY A 254 1.63 0.80 -15.47
C GLY A 254 2.32 -0.56 -15.43
N TRP A 255 2.43 -1.15 -14.23
CA TRP A 255 2.91 -2.51 -14.02
C TRP A 255 1.81 -3.35 -13.38
N GLN A 256 1.75 -4.62 -13.76
CA GLN A 256 0.86 -5.57 -13.11
C GLN A 256 1.26 -5.74 -11.65
N GLN A 257 2.57 -5.73 -11.37
CA GLN A 257 3.14 -5.77 -10.02
C GLN A 257 3.95 -4.50 -9.76
N SER A 258 3.51 -3.68 -8.83
CA SER A 258 4.22 -2.45 -8.46
C SER A 258 5.48 -2.76 -7.67
N LEU A 259 5.37 -3.64 -6.66
CA LEU A 259 6.49 -4.07 -5.83
C LEU A 259 6.52 -5.59 -5.69
N LEU A 260 7.71 -6.17 -5.82
CA LEU A 260 8.02 -7.54 -5.45
C LEU A 260 9.08 -7.56 -4.36
N PHE A 261 8.73 -8.05 -3.17
CA PHE A 261 9.70 -8.33 -2.12
C PHE A 261 10.22 -9.75 -2.26
N SER A 262 11.51 -9.85 -2.56
CA SER A 262 12.25 -11.10 -2.65
C SER A 262 12.89 -11.47 -1.31
N GLU A 263 13.76 -12.48 -1.33
CA GLU A 263 14.54 -12.92 -0.19
C GLU A 263 15.43 -11.79 0.36
N ASN A 264 15.74 -11.86 1.66
CA ASN A 264 16.71 -10.97 2.31
C ASN A 264 16.33 -9.48 2.25
N ALA A 265 15.04 -9.15 2.16
CA ALA A 265 14.51 -7.78 2.16
C ALA A 265 13.82 -7.45 3.49
N TRP A 266 14.39 -6.54 4.28
CA TRP A 266 13.87 -6.22 5.62
C TRP A 266 14.20 -4.78 6.05
N ARG A 267 13.39 -4.19 6.93
CA ARG A 267 13.52 -2.81 7.44
C ARG A 267 13.64 -1.74 6.34
N ILE A 268 12.75 -1.83 5.36
CA ILE A 268 12.66 -0.87 4.26
C ILE A 268 11.43 0.01 4.49
N LYS A 269 11.60 1.31 4.26
CA LYS A 269 10.54 2.30 4.43
C LYS A 269 10.11 2.91 3.10
N PHE A 270 8.81 3.06 2.91
CA PHE A 270 8.20 3.84 1.83
C PHE A 270 7.48 5.03 2.44
N GLU A 271 7.79 6.24 1.95
CA GLU A 271 7.23 7.48 2.48
C GLU A 271 6.62 8.33 1.37
N ASN A 272 5.37 8.74 1.53
CA ASN A 272 4.65 9.59 0.56
C ASN A 272 4.67 9.00 -0.85
N CYS A 273 4.55 7.68 -0.96
CA CYS A 273 4.58 6.98 -2.23
C CYS A 273 3.17 6.68 -2.75
N GLN A 274 3.04 6.51 -4.06
CA GLN A 274 1.78 6.17 -4.72
C GLN A 274 1.96 4.92 -5.58
N PHE A 275 1.03 3.98 -5.46
CA PHE A 275 1.02 2.71 -6.20
C PHE A 275 -0.33 2.56 -6.91
N LEU A 276 -0.35 2.67 -8.24
CA LEU A 276 -1.56 2.62 -9.05
C LEU A 276 -1.60 1.38 -9.94
N TRP A 277 -2.79 0.78 -10.07
CA TRP A 277 -3.15 -0.31 -11.02
C TRP A 277 -2.49 -1.67 -10.77
N GLY A 278 -1.31 -1.70 -10.14
CA GLY A 278 -0.57 -2.92 -9.83
C GLY A 278 -0.80 -3.45 -8.41
N HIS A 279 -0.35 -4.68 -8.18
CA HIS A 279 -0.33 -5.31 -6.86
C HIS A 279 1.06 -5.28 -6.22
N ILE A 280 1.12 -5.51 -4.92
CA ILE A 280 2.34 -5.64 -4.13
C ILE A 280 2.35 -7.05 -3.55
N GLU A 281 3.49 -7.75 -3.65
CA GLU A 281 3.59 -9.11 -3.13
C GLU A 281 4.97 -9.42 -2.54
N THR A 282 5.00 -10.25 -1.51
CA THR A 282 6.20 -10.95 -1.04
C THR A 282 6.23 -12.38 -1.56
N ILE A 283 7.39 -12.92 -1.93
CA ILE A 283 7.48 -14.33 -2.35
C ILE A 283 7.07 -15.33 -1.25
N ASN A 284 6.32 -16.37 -1.61
CA ASN A 284 5.82 -17.43 -0.70
C ASN A 284 6.82 -18.59 -0.52
N LYS A 285 8.09 -18.32 -0.24
CA LYS A 285 9.11 -19.39 -0.10
C LYS A 285 10.17 -19.16 0.97
N TYR A 286 10.34 -17.96 1.53
CA TYR A 286 11.53 -17.65 2.34
C TYR A 286 11.25 -16.69 3.50
N GLN A 287 11.83 -17.00 4.66
CA GLN A 287 11.55 -16.34 5.94
C GLN A 287 12.49 -15.18 6.30
N ASN A 288 13.63 -15.00 5.61
CA ASN A 288 14.54 -13.88 5.91
C ASN A 288 14.08 -12.58 5.24
N ALA A 289 12.83 -12.19 5.43
CA ALA A 289 12.25 -10.98 4.87
C ALA A 289 11.16 -10.43 5.78
N GLY A 290 10.88 -9.13 5.65
CA GLY A 290 9.72 -8.51 6.26
C GLY A 290 9.89 -7.99 7.70
N GLU A 291 11.08 -8.01 8.30
CA GLU A 291 11.28 -7.38 9.63
C GLU A 291 11.00 -5.87 9.56
N CYS A 292 10.04 -5.37 10.36
CA CYS A 292 9.73 -3.94 10.52
C CYS A 292 9.64 -3.16 9.19
N MET A 293 8.83 -3.65 8.26
CA MET A 293 8.54 -2.97 6.99
C MET A 293 7.53 -1.85 7.23
N VAL A 294 7.69 -0.72 6.53
CA VAL A 294 6.86 0.47 6.77
C VAL A 294 6.42 1.13 5.46
N PHE A 295 5.13 1.39 5.36
CA PHE A 295 4.51 2.32 4.42
C PHE A 295 3.90 3.48 5.21
N ASP A 296 4.34 4.70 4.93
CA ASP A 296 4.00 5.90 5.69
C ASP A 296 3.46 6.97 4.74
N ASN A 297 2.22 7.39 4.97
CA ASN A 297 1.49 8.36 4.15
C ASN A 297 1.44 7.98 2.66
N CYS A 298 1.25 6.68 2.37
CA CYS A 298 1.22 6.15 1.01
C CYS A 298 -0.21 5.99 0.47
N MET A 299 -0.36 6.00 -0.85
CA MET A 299 -1.62 5.73 -1.54
C MET A 299 -1.54 4.44 -2.37
N PHE A 300 -2.56 3.60 -2.25
CA PHE A 300 -2.74 2.37 -3.01
C PHE A 300 -4.09 2.40 -3.69
N ALA A 301 -4.14 2.32 -5.03
CA ALA A 301 -5.39 2.55 -5.73
C ALA A 301 -5.61 1.74 -7.00
N ASP A 302 -6.89 1.66 -7.35
CA ASP A 302 -7.49 1.24 -8.62
C ASP A 302 -7.53 -0.28 -8.89
N ASN A 303 -8.27 -0.64 -9.95
CA ASN A 303 -8.68 -2.01 -10.24
C ASN A 303 -7.50 -2.98 -10.38
N THR A 304 -7.66 -4.18 -9.79
CA THR A 304 -6.67 -5.27 -9.63
C THR A 304 -5.59 -5.06 -8.57
N SER A 305 -5.55 -3.89 -7.94
CA SER A 305 -4.59 -3.59 -6.88
C SER A 305 -4.92 -4.33 -5.58
N HIS A 306 -3.92 -5.00 -5.02
CA HIS A 306 -3.94 -5.63 -3.71
C HIS A 306 -2.52 -5.70 -3.15
N THR A 307 -2.38 -5.90 -1.84
CA THR A 307 -1.11 -6.13 -1.17
C THR A 307 -1.15 -7.47 -0.47
N LYS A 308 -0.34 -8.43 -0.92
CA LYS A 308 -0.28 -9.78 -0.36
C LYS A 308 1.06 -10.05 0.30
N LEU A 309 1.01 -10.31 1.60
CA LEU A 309 2.19 -10.41 2.45
C LEU A 309 2.21 -11.79 3.11
N TYR A 310 3.29 -12.54 2.91
CA TYR A 310 3.40 -13.92 3.39
C TYR A 310 4.21 -14.05 4.69
N TYR A 311 5.15 -13.14 4.94
CA TYR A 311 6.06 -13.22 6.09
C TYR A 311 6.37 -11.82 6.64
N GLY A 312 6.71 -11.76 7.93
CA GLY A 312 7.25 -10.57 8.59
C GLY A 312 6.21 -9.57 9.10
N ASP A 313 6.68 -8.43 9.59
CA ASP A 313 5.92 -7.39 10.27
C ASP A 313 5.81 -6.14 9.38
N TRP A 314 4.57 -5.76 9.05
CA TRP A 314 4.27 -4.71 8.09
C TRP A 314 3.42 -3.63 8.71
N ASN A 315 3.85 -2.37 8.60
CA ASN A 315 3.17 -1.23 9.19
C ASN A 315 2.72 -0.27 8.08
N PHE A 316 1.42 0.01 8.02
CA PHE A 316 0.81 1.00 7.16
C PHE A 316 0.28 2.12 8.05
N THR A 317 0.83 3.32 7.94
CA THR A 317 0.45 4.46 8.79
C THR A 317 0.08 5.65 7.92
N GLY A 318 -1.08 6.26 8.16
CA GLY A 318 -1.50 7.43 7.37
C GLY A 318 -1.82 7.13 5.91
N CYS A 319 -2.07 5.86 5.54
CA CYS A 319 -2.22 5.46 4.16
C CYS A 319 -3.66 5.64 3.63
N SER A 320 -3.82 5.73 2.30
CA SER A 320 -5.13 5.62 1.62
C SER A 320 -5.20 4.37 0.76
N PHE A 321 -6.30 3.63 0.88
CA PHE A 321 -6.58 2.39 0.16
C PHE A 321 -7.87 2.52 -0.66
N ASP A 322 -7.73 2.69 -1.97
CA ASP A 322 -8.84 2.95 -2.88
C ASP A 322 -9.06 1.72 -3.77
N ASN A 323 -10.13 0.96 -3.51
CA ASN A 323 -10.36 -0.34 -4.18
C ASN A 323 -9.22 -1.35 -4.00
N HIS A 324 -8.49 -1.25 -2.89
CA HIS A 324 -7.31 -2.05 -2.61
C HIS A 324 -7.53 -3.00 -1.43
N GLU A 325 -7.22 -4.29 -1.61
CA GLU A 325 -7.32 -5.31 -0.57
C GLU A 325 -5.96 -5.59 0.07
N ILE A 326 -5.93 -5.69 1.40
CA ILE A 326 -4.76 -6.08 2.19
C ILE A 326 -4.91 -7.56 2.59
N ILE A 327 -4.00 -8.40 2.13
CA ILE A 327 -4.04 -9.85 2.33
C ILE A 327 -2.85 -10.29 3.20
N ALA A 328 -3.14 -10.60 4.46
CA ALA A 328 -2.18 -11.20 5.38
C ALA A 328 -2.19 -12.72 5.20
N SER A 329 -1.06 -13.29 4.80
CA SER A 329 -0.87 -14.72 4.52
C SER A 329 0.40 -15.24 5.22
N GLY A 330 0.66 -16.54 5.10
CA GLY A 330 1.73 -17.25 5.81
C GLY A 330 1.70 -16.95 7.31
N ASN A 331 2.78 -16.38 7.83
CA ASN A 331 2.91 -15.95 9.22
C ASN A 331 3.14 -14.43 9.36
N SER A 332 2.66 -13.65 8.39
CA SER A 332 2.78 -12.19 8.43
C SER A 332 1.95 -11.58 9.55
N SER A 333 2.48 -10.50 10.14
CA SER A 333 1.75 -9.59 11.01
C SER A 333 1.61 -8.25 10.30
N VAL A 334 0.37 -7.85 10.01
CA VAL A 334 0.08 -6.62 9.28
C VAL A 334 -0.66 -5.64 10.19
N PHE A 335 -0.12 -4.45 10.35
CA PHE A 335 -0.66 -3.37 11.18
C PHE A 335 -1.01 -2.18 10.31
N VAL A 336 -2.25 -1.74 10.36
CA VAL A 336 -2.76 -0.57 9.65
C VAL A 336 -3.29 0.41 10.67
N SER A 337 -2.82 1.65 10.64
CA SER A 337 -3.26 2.69 11.57
C SER A 337 -3.44 4.04 10.88
N HIS A 338 -4.30 4.90 11.44
CA HIS A 338 -4.49 6.28 10.96
C HIS A 338 -4.79 6.37 9.45
N SER A 339 -5.42 5.35 8.89
CA SER A 339 -5.54 5.17 7.44
C SER A 339 -6.96 5.38 6.97
N HIS A 340 -7.11 5.55 5.66
CA HIS A 340 -8.38 5.72 4.96
C HIS A 340 -8.60 4.55 3.99
N MET A 341 -9.81 4.00 3.98
CA MET A 341 -10.20 2.89 3.09
C MET A 341 -11.50 3.23 2.40
N GLU A 342 -11.47 3.24 1.07
CA GLU A 342 -12.64 3.59 0.27
C GLU A 342 -12.75 2.82 -1.06
N ASN A 343 -13.85 3.05 -1.77
CA ASN A 343 -14.20 2.34 -3.01
C ASN A 343 -14.61 3.27 -4.17
N PRO A 344 -13.84 4.33 -4.51
CA PRO A 344 -14.22 5.32 -5.51
C PRO A 344 -14.43 4.66 -6.88
N GLY A 345 -15.46 5.06 -7.62
CA GLY A 345 -15.68 4.63 -9.03
C GLY A 345 -15.92 3.14 -9.30
N ARG A 346 -15.76 2.25 -8.30
CA ARG A 346 -16.02 0.80 -8.40
C ARG A 346 -17.45 0.45 -8.85
N ASN A 347 -17.56 -0.36 -9.89
CA ASN A 347 -18.82 -0.86 -10.43
C ASN A 347 -18.93 -2.39 -10.28
N SER A 348 -18.63 -2.93 -9.10
CA SER A 348 -18.61 -4.36 -8.82
C SER A 348 -19.32 -4.68 -7.51
N HIS A 349 -19.99 -5.83 -7.45
CA HIS A 349 -20.58 -6.37 -6.23
C HIS A 349 -19.54 -6.80 -5.18
N TYR A 350 -18.30 -7.03 -5.63
CA TYR A 350 -17.21 -7.48 -4.77
C TYR A 350 -16.45 -6.26 -4.24
N TYR A 351 -16.28 -6.14 -2.93
CA TYR A 351 -15.33 -5.22 -2.29
C TYR A 351 -14.92 -5.74 -0.90
N VAL A 352 -13.62 -5.99 -0.74
CA VAL A 352 -12.98 -6.48 0.49
C VAL A 352 -11.80 -5.55 0.81
N ILE A 353 -11.67 -5.19 2.07
CA ILE A 353 -10.58 -4.34 2.59
C ILE A 353 -9.43 -5.22 3.09
N GLY A 354 -9.75 -6.26 3.87
CA GLY A 354 -8.73 -7.05 4.55
C GLY A 354 -9.06 -8.54 4.60
N THR A 355 -8.09 -9.38 4.25
CA THR A 355 -8.21 -10.83 4.32
C THR A 355 -7.07 -11.44 5.12
N VAL A 356 -7.40 -12.27 6.11
CA VAL A 356 -6.45 -13.13 6.82
C VAL A 356 -6.52 -14.53 6.19
N ALA A 357 -5.57 -14.83 5.30
CA ALA A 357 -5.61 -15.95 4.36
C ALA A 357 -4.84 -17.20 4.83
N SER A 358 -4.30 -17.22 6.04
CA SER A 358 -3.48 -18.33 6.55
C SER A 358 -3.66 -18.46 8.05
N THR A 359 -3.44 -19.65 8.63
CA THR A 359 -3.73 -19.95 10.05
C THR A 359 -2.82 -19.22 11.04
N GLU A 360 -1.65 -18.78 10.61
CA GLU A 360 -0.65 -18.07 11.44
C GLU A 360 -0.60 -16.56 11.17
N ALA A 361 -1.34 -16.06 10.17
CA ALA A 361 -1.31 -14.65 9.82
C ALA A 361 -2.14 -13.80 10.79
N PHE A 362 -1.78 -12.52 10.92
CA PHE A 362 -2.48 -11.54 11.74
C PHE A 362 -2.68 -10.23 10.97
N LEU A 363 -3.88 -9.65 11.10
CA LEU A 363 -4.19 -8.33 10.56
C LEU A 363 -4.80 -7.45 11.66
N SER A 364 -4.24 -6.27 11.86
CA SER A 364 -4.74 -5.25 12.76
C SER A 364 -5.04 -3.98 11.98
N ILE A 365 -6.23 -3.41 12.20
CA ILE A 365 -6.62 -2.10 11.67
C ILE A 365 -7.11 -1.27 12.85
N THR A 366 -6.52 -0.10 13.04
CA THR A 366 -6.78 0.78 14.19
C THR A 366 -6.87 2.24 13.78
N ASP A 367 -7.58 3.07 14.56
CA ASP A 367 -7.60 4.53 14.40
C ASP A 367 -7.87 5.00 12.96
N SER A 368 -8.69 4.27 12.22
CA SER A 368 -8.84 4.42 10.76
C SER A 368 -10.28 4.74 10.36
N PHE A 369 -10.45 5.23 9.15
CA PHE A 369 -11.76 5.55 8.58
C PHE A 369 -12.07 4.68 7.36
N ILE A 370 -13.24 4.04 7.38
CA ILE A 370 -13.79 3.28 6.26
C ILE A 370 -14.97 4.06 5.68
N PHE A 371 -14.86 4.42 4.41
CA PHE A 371 -15.88 5.16 3.68
C PHE A 371 -16.27 4.43 2.40
N LEU A 372 -17.50 3.92 2.36
CA LEU A 372 -18.04 3.34 1.14
C LEU A 372 -18.97 4.32 0.45
N ASN A 373 -18.63 4.66 -0.79
CA ASN A 373 -19.41 5.54 -1.65
C ASN A 373 -20.81 4.96 -1.94
N LYS A 374 -21.83 5.81 -1.88
CA LYS A 374 -23.21 5.46 -2.27
C LYS A 374 -23.26 5.10 -3.76
N LYS A 375 -23.82 3.94 -4.10
CA LYS A 375 -23.89 3.44 -5.49
C LYS A 375 -25.20 2.72 -5.77
N GLU A 376 -25.47 2.48 -7.06
CA GLU A 376 -26.61 1.68 -7.51
C GLU A 376 -26.37 0.17 -7.34
N ILE A 377 -25.11 -0.28 -7.37
CA ILE A 377 -24.74 -1.69 -7.31
C ILE A 377 -24.63 -2.15 -5.86
N ILE A 378 -25.34 -3.22 -5.50
CA ILE A 378 -25.28 -3.80 -4.15
C ILE A 378 -23.90 -4.42 -3.90
N ILE A 379 -23.24 -4.06 -2.80
CA ILE A 379 -22.00 -4.72 -2.37
C ILE A 379 -22.38 -5.96 -1.56
N THR A 380 -21.98 -7.14 -2.04
CA THR A 380 -22.43 -8.44 -1.51
C THR A 380 -21.36 -9.19 -0.72
N THR A 381 -20.17 -8.61 -0.55
CA THR A 381 -19.08 -9.17 0.24
C THR A 381 -18.98 -8.52 1.61
N THR A 382 -18.50 -9.30 2.58
CA THR A 382 -17.99 -8.75 3.84
C THR A 382 -16.78 -7.84 3.55
N LEU A 383 -16.54 -6.84 4.41
CA LEU A 383 -15.35 -6.00 4.26
C LEU A 383 -14.08 -6.70 4.73
N PHE A 384 -14.23 -7.66 5.64
CA PHE A 384 -13.13 -8.47 6.12
C PHE A 384 -13.44 -9.95 6.00
N ASN A 385 -12.41 -10.78 5.83
CA ASN A 385 -12.55 -12.22 5.78
C ASN A 385 -11.40 -12.93 6.48
N ILE A 386 -11.70 -14.00 7.21
CA ILE A 386 -10.71 -14.70 8.06
C ILE A 386 -10.81 -16.21 7.81
N LEU A 387 -9.68 -16.83 7.44
CA LEU A 387 -9.60 -18.26 7.22
C LEU A 387 -10.00 -19.06 8.47
N ALA A 388 -10.77 -20.13 8.28
CA ALA A 388 -11.09 -21.08 9.34
C ALA A 388 -9.83 -21.63 10.02
N GLY A 389 -9.86 -21.75 11.35
CA GLY A 389 -8.73 -22.27 12.14
C GLY A 389 -7.58 -21.27 12.34
N ASN A 390 -7.73 -20.01 11.93
CA ASN A 390 -6.80 -18.95 12.30
C ASN A 390 -7.16 -18.42 13.71
N ASP A 391 -6.23 -18.58 14.66
CA ASP A 391 -6.40 -18.17 16.07
C ASP A 391 -5.75 -16.81 16.40
N ASN A 392 -4.89 -16.29 15.51
CA ASN A 392 -4.24 -14.99 15.66
C ASN A 392 -5.20 -13.85 15.32
N GLY A 393 -5.88 -13.98 14.20
CA GLY A 393 -7.13 -13.31 13.86
C GLY A 393 -7.01 -11.96 13.18
N LEU A 394 -8.17 -11.29 13.15
CA LEU A 394 -8.33 -9.88 12.80
C LEU A 394 -8.56 -9.07 14.08
N TYR A 395 -7.83 -7.97 14.25
CA TYR A 395 -8.08 -6.97 15.29
C TYR A 395 -8.58 -5.65 14.67
N LEU A 396 -9.76 -5.21 15.07
CA LEU A 396 -10.32 -3.91 14.67
C LEU A 396 -10.57 -3.06 15.90
N ASP A 397 -10.03 -1.84 15.99
CA ASP A 397 -10.32 -0.92 17.10
C ASP A 397 -10.32 0.55 16.67
N ASN A 398 -11.15 1.36 17.33
CA ASN A 398 -11.33 2.78 17.06
C ASN A 398 -11.54 3.10 15.56
N ILE A 399 -12.46 2.39 14.90
CA ILE A 399 -12.73 2.54 13.47
C ILE A 399 -14.00 3.35 13.26
N LYS A 400 -13.91 4.44 12.48
CA LYS A 400 -15.10 5.12 11.97
C LYS A 400 -15.55 4.46 10.66
N ILE A 401 -16.83 4.18 10.50
CA ILE A 401 -17.38 3.46 9.36
C ILE A 401 -18.60 4.19 8.80
N THR A 402 -18.58 4.46 7.49
CA THR A 402 -19.72 4.95 6.72
C THR A 402 -20.03 3.95 5.62
N LEU A 403 -21.18 3.29 5.73
CA LEU A 403 -21.72 2.31 4.79
C LEU A 403 -22.93 2.89 4.06
N PRO A 404 -23.08 2.66 2.76
CA PRO A 404 -24.26 3.08 2.03
C PRO A 404 -25.40 2.07 2.20
N GLU A 405 -26.63 2.48 1.91
CA GLU A 405 -27.84 1.65 2.06
C GLU A 405 -27.80 0.37 1.19
N ASN A 406 -27.03 0.36 0.11
CA ASN A 406 -26.83 -0.76 -0.81
C ASN A 406 -25.68 -1.70 -0.38
N TYR A 407 -25.14 -1.57 0.83
CA TYR A 407 -24.21 -2.56 1.39
C TYR A 407 -25.00 -3.72 2.01
N ASP A 408 -25.01 -4.88 1.36
CA ASP A 408 -25.74 -6.06 1.83
C ASP A 408 -25.01 -7.38 1.56
N PRO A 409 -24.05 -7.75 2.45
CA PRO A 409 -23.33 -9.02 2.37
C PRO A 409 -24.23 -10.27 2.45
N SER A 410 -25.47 -10.14 2.94
CA SER A 410 -26.35 -11.30 3.09
C SER A 410 -26.81 -11.91 1.77
N THR A 411 -26.72 -11.14 0.69
CA THR A 411 -27.01 -11.60 -0.68
C THR A 411 -25.82 -12.30 -1.34
N GLY A 412 -24.65 -12.31 -0.69
CA GLY A 412 -23.44 -12.97 -1.16
C GLY A 412 -23.18 -14.34 -0.54
N LYS A 413 -21.91 -14.75 -0.58
CA LYS A 413 -21.47 -16.10 -0.19
C LYS A 413 -21.77 -16.46 1.27
N GLU A 414 -21.68 -15.49 2.18
CA GLU A 414 -21.93 -15.73 3.61
C GLU A 414 -23.42 -15.97 3.92
N GLY A 415 -24.33 -15.47 3.08
CA GLY A 415 -25.77 -15.57 3.33
C GLY A 415 -26.24 -14.84 4.61
N LEU A 416 -25.39 -13.98 5.19
CA LEU A 416 -25.60 -13.25 6.43
C LEU A 416 -25.05 -11.82 6.32
N PRO A 417 -25.65 -10.83 7.00
CA PRO A 417 -25.28 -9.41 6.89
C PRO A 417 -24.05 -9.09 7.75
N LEU A 418 -22.89 -9.64 7.42
CA LEU A 418 -21.68 -9.57 8.24
C LEU A 418 -20.69 -8.51 7.73
N LEU A 419 -20.09 -7.76 8.65
CA LEU A 419 -18.92 -6.92 8.37
C LEU A 419 -17.65 -7.77 8.20
N VAL A 420 -17.48 -8.75 9.10
CA VAL A 420 -16.37 -9.72 9.14
C VAL A 420 -16.91 -11.12 8.84
N GLY A 421 -16.55 -11.65 7.68
CA GLY A 421 -16.87 -13.00 7.23
C GLY A 421 -15.81 -14.04 7.61
N GLY A 422 -16.06 -15.29 7.23
CA GLY A 422 -15.21 -16.42 7.58
C GLY A 422 -15.40 -16.94 9.01
N GLU A 423 -14.56 -17.90 9.40
CA GLU A 423 -14.68 -18.68 10.64
C GLU A 423 -13.45 -18.55 11.55
N GLY A 424 -12.42 -17.81 11.14
CA GLY A 424 -11.26 -17.53 11.98
C GLY A 424 -11.55 -16.48 13.04
N ARG A 425 -10.69 -16.37 14.05
CA ARG A 425 -10.89 -15.47 15.19
C ARG A 425 -10.93 -13.99 14.78
N SER A 426 -11.85 -13.24 15.37
CA SER A 426 -11.90 -11.78 15.30
C SER A 426 -11.95 -11.19 16.71
N VAL A 427 -11.24 -10.08 16.91
CA VAL A 427 -11.27 -9.29 18.15
C VAL A 427 -11.66 -7.88 17.77
N ILE A 428 -12.80 -7.44 18.29
CA ILE A 428 -13.42 -6.17 17.93
C ILE A 428 -13.43 -5.26 19.15
N GLY A 429 -12.78 -4.12 19.01
CA GLY A 429 -12.85 -2.97 19.92
C GLY A 429 -13.95 -2.00 19.51
N LYS A 430 -13.68 -0.70 19.56
CA LYS A 430 -14.67 0.35 19.30
C LYS A 430 -14.90 0.56 17.81
N LEU A 431 -16.16 0.45 17.37
CA LEU A 431 -16.58 0.80 16.01
C LEU A 431 -17.60 1.94 16.07
N PHE A 432 -17.48 2.92 15.18
CA PHE A 432 -18.35 4.09 15.12
C PHE A 432 -19.03 4.15 13.76
N PHE A 433 -20.31 3.81 13.71
CA PHE A 433 -21.08 3.86 12.46
C PHE A 433 -21.77 5.22 12.30
N ASP A 434 -21.53 5.84 11.14
CA ASP A 434 -22.25 7.02 10.66
C ASP A 434 -23.18 6.60 9.51
N SER A 435 -24.07 5.66 9.80
CA SER A 435 -24.91 4.99 8.81
C SER A 435 -26.23 4.56 9.44
N LYS A 436 -27.32 4.66 8.68
CA LYS A 436 -28.64 4.20 9.15
C LYS A 436 -28.68 2.69 9.36
N TYR A 437 -27.97 1.96 8.51
CA TYR A 437 -27.84 0.52 8.57
C TYR A 437 -26.51 0.14 9.20
N ILE A 438 -26.55 -0.76 10.18
CA ILE A 438 -25.38 -1.36 10.82
C ILE A 438 -25.47 -2.87 10.57
N PRO A 439 -24.48 -3.48 9.90
CA PRO A 439 -24.43 -4.93 9.73
C PRO A 439 -24.05 -5.61 11.05
N CYS A 440 -24.34 -6.91 11.16
CA CYS A 440 -23.74 -7.72 12.20
C CYS A 440 -22.21 -7.69 12.04
N ILE A 441 -21.49 -7.66 13.16
CA ILE A 441 -20.04 -7.47 13.12
C ILE A 441 -19.34 -8.76 12.70
N SER A 442 -19.56 -9.84 13.45
CA SER A 442 -18.91 -11.13 13.22
C SER A 442 -19.68 -12.25 13.93
N LYS A 443 -19.56 -13.48 13.41
CA LYS A 443 -20.08 -14.70 14.09
C LYS A 443 -19.42 -14.91 15.46
N ASN A 444 -18.17 -14.50 15.62
CA ASN A 444 -17.40 -14.70 16.86
C ASN A 444 -17.69 -13.69 17.97
N SER A 445 -18.26 -12.52 17.62
CA SER A 445 -18.54 -11.44 18.58
C SER A 445 -20.00 -11.47 19.05
N ASN A 446 -20.64 -12.62 18.93
CA ASN A 446 -22.06 -12.79 19.13
C ASN A 446 -22.38 -12.92 20.62
N ILE A 447 -23.32 -12.10 21.09
CA ILE A 447 -23.80 -12.10 22.48
C ILE A 447 -24.68 -13.32 22.75
N ILE A 448 -25.31 -13.84 21.69
CA ILE A 448 -26.21 -14.99 21.72
C ILE A 448 -25.44 -16.17 21.17
N PHE A 449 -25.50 -17.30 21.85
CA PHE A 449 -24.84 -18.51 21.39
C PHE A 449 -25.56 -19.05 20.15
N GLN A 450 -24.82 -19.08 19.03
CA GLN A 450 -25.20 -19.87 17.86
C GLN A 450 -25.05 -21.34 18.21
N ASP A 451 -26.11 -21.94 18.74
CA ASP A 451 -26.28 -23.37 18.59
C ASP A 451 -27.37 -23.59 17.52
N PRO A 452 -26.99 -23.98 16.29
CA PRO A 452 -27.97 -24.24 15.23
C PRO A 452 -28.85 -25.46 15.53
N MET A 453 -28.61 -26.20 16.62
CA MET A 453 -29.46 -27.31 17.03
C MET A 453 -29.57 -27.39 18.55
N PHE A 454 -30.74 -27.78 19.07
CA PHE A 454 -30.91 -28.12 20.49
C PHE A 454 -30.20 -29.46 20.83
N HIS A 455 -28.97 -29.67 20.37
CA HIS A 455 -28.27 -30.95 20.49
C HIS A 455 -28.08 -31.33 21.97
N ALA A 456 -28.20 -32.64 22.20
CA ALA A 456 -28.28 -33.33 23.48
C ALA A 456 -27.49 -32.64 24.62
N GLY A 457 -28.23 -32.01 25.54
CA GLY A 457 -27.75 -31.72 26.90
C GLY A 457 -27.27 -30.29 27.20
N GLY A 458 -27.23 -29.38 26.22
CA GLY A 458 -26.81 -27.99 26.42
C GLY A 458 -27.93 -26.97 26.18
N LEU A 459 -29.01 -26.96 26.97
CA LEU A 459 -30.09 -25.98 26.84
C LEU A 459 -29.62 -24.56 27.22
N ARG A 460 -29.03 -23.83 26.28
CA ARG A 460 -28.78 -22.37 26.42
C ARG A 460 -29.99 -21.52 26.02
N TRP A 461 -30.97 -22.14 25.36
CA TRP A 461 -32.29 -21.57 25.11
C TRP A 461 -33.26 -22.06 26.19
N ASN A 462 -33.93 -21.12 26.83
CA ASN A 462 -35.01 -21.38 27.77
C ASN A 462 -36.27 -21.71 26.98
N LEU A 463 -36.75 -22.94 27.13
CA LEU A 463 -38.03 -23.40 26.60
C LEU A 463 -39.09 -23.14 27.67
N LEU A 464 -40.00 -22.21 27.40
CA LEU A 464 -41.07 -21.80 28.31
C LEU A 464 -42.40 -22.35 27.76
N GLY A 465 -43.14 -23.12 28.54
CA GLY A 465 -44.43 -23.69 28.13
C GLY A 465 -44.35 -25.09 27.51
N LYS A 466 -45.29 -25.43 26.63
CA LYS A 466 -45.39 -26.71 25.94
C LYS A 466 -44.67 -26.66 24.59
N ILE A 467 -43.47 -27.21 24.57
CA ILE A 467 -42.60 -27.26 23.39
C ILE A 467 -42.12 -28.69 23.20
N GLU A 468 -42.35 -29.25 22.01
CA GLU A 468 -41.91 -30.58 21.64
C GLU A 468 -40.70 -30.47 20.70
N LYS A 469 -39.57 -31.06 21.10
CA LYS A 469 -38.42 -31.20 20.22
C LYS A 469 -38.66 -32.40 19.30
N ASN A 470 -38.81 -32.16 18.01
CA ASN A 470 -38.99 -33.23 17.04
C ASN A 470 -37.65 -33.51 16.35
N GLU A 471 -36.96 -34.56 16.79
CA GLU A 471 -35.69 -35.00 16.17
C GLU A 471 -35.92 -35.76 14.86
N THR A 472 -37.17 -36.15 14.57
CA THR A 472 -37.53 -36.98 13.43
C THR A 472 -38.95 -36.67 12.94
N ALA A 473 -39.12 -35.55 12.23
CA ALA A 473 -40.33 -35.28 11.45
C ALA A 473 -39.95 -34.79 10.03
N SER A 474 -39.75 -35.80 9.17
CA SER A 474 -39.99 -35.90 7.71
C SER A 474 -39.42 -34.87 6.69
N VAL A 475 -39.01 -35.44 5.55
CA VAL A 475 -38.69 -34.87 4.22
C VAL A 475 -37.42 -34.01 4.06
N LEU A 476 -36.94 -33.27 5.08
CA LEU A 476 -35.88 -32.25 4.88
C LEU A 476 -34.58 -32.40 5.71
N GLY A 477 -34.44 -33.43 6.56
CA GLY A 477 -33.16 -33.79 7.19
C GLY A 477 -32.62 -32.86 8.31
N ALA A 478 -33.45 -32.04 8.95
CA ALA A 478 -33.04 -31.15 10.07
C ALA A 478 -34.03 -31.17 11.26
N SER A 479 -33.59 -30.77 12.47
CA SER A 479 -34.42 -30.73 13.69
C SER A 479 -35.27 -29.46 13.79
N PHE A 480 -36.51 -29.60 14.27
CA PHE A 480 -37.47 -28.50 14.48
C PHE A 480 -37.98 -28.47 15.92
N LEU A 481 -38.38 -27.30 16.40
CA LEU A 481 -39.23 -27.16 17.59
C LEU A 481 -40.68 -27.03 17.18
N LYS A 482 -41.55 -27.85 17.75
CA LYS A 482 -43.00 -27.67 17.69
C LYS A 482 -43.44 -26.89 18.92
N ILE A 483 -44.02 -25.72 18.71
CA ILE A 483 -44.55 -24.86 19.77
C ILE A 483 -46.07 -24.98 19.73
N THR A 484 -46.67 -25.51 20.81
CA THR A 484 -48.03 -26.06 20.77
C THR A 484 -49.11 -25.21 21.43
N ASP A 485 -48.74 -24.05 21.95
CA ASP A 485 -49.70 -23.06 22.42
C ASP A 485 -49.12 -21.64 22.38
N THR A 486 -50.00 -20.65 22.42
CA THR A 486 -49.66 -19.22 22.38
C THR A 486 -48.96 -18.70 23.64
N SER A 487 -48.95 -19.49 24.72
CA SER A 487 -48.21 -19.16 25.94
C SER A 487 -46.76 -19.66 25.91
N SER A 488 -46.43 -20.48 24.92
CA SER A 488 -45.13 -21.12 24.79
C SER A 488 -44.16 -20.24 24.01
N SER A 489 -42.92 -20.19 24.49
CA SER A 489 -41.88 -19.38 23.86
C SER A 489 -40.48 -19.96 24.06
N VAL A 490 -39.60 -19.59 23.15
CA VAL A 490 -38.19 -19.94 23.18
C VAL A 490 -37.41 -18.65 23.39
N GLU A 491 -36.64 -18.58 24.47
CA GLU A 491 -35.91 -17.36 24.85
C GLU A 491 -34.43 -17.64 25.10
N GLN A 492 -33.56 -16.77 24.61
CA GLN A 492 -32.16 -16.73 25.04
C GLN A 492 -31.79 -15.30 25.39
N MET A 493 -31.00 -15.17 26.44
CA MET A 493 -30.53 -13.90 26.98
C MET A 493 -29.01 -13.85 26.94
N GLY A 494 -28.45 -12.70 26.62
CA GLY A 494 -27.02 -12.43 26.72
C GLY A 494 -26.74 -11.06 27.33
N ASN A 495 -25.53 -10.92 27.88
CA ASN A 495 -25.07 -9.70 28.54
C ASN A 495 -24.61 -8.67 27.49
N VAL A 496 -24.97 -7.40 27.70
CA VAL A 496 -24.67 -6.26 26.82
C VAL A 496 -24.12 -5.05 27.57
N ASP A 497 -23.46 -5.25 28.71
CA ASP A 497 -22.97 -4.18 29.57
C ASP A 497 -22.14 -3.15 28.78
N ASN A 498 -22.57 -1.87 28.85
CA ASN A 498 -21.98 -0.72 28.14
C ASN A 498 -22.12 -0.70 26.60
N ALA A 499 -23.01 -1.51 26.02
CA ALA A 499 -23.35 -1.41 24.61
C ALA A 499 -24.07 -0.09 24.28
N ARG A 500 -23.73 0.55 23.14
CA ARG A 500 -24.49 1.73 22.65
C ARG A 500 -25.55 1.32 21.64
N VAL A 501 -25.21 0.38 20.77
CA VAL A 501 -26.12 -0.12 19.74
C VAL A 501 -26.06 -1.63 19.72
N ILE A 502 -27.20 -2.26 19.49
CA ILE A 502 -27.28 -3.67 19.14
C ILE A 502 -27.60 -3.77 17.66
N SER A 503 -26.77 -4.52 16.96
CA SER A 503 -27.00 -4.96 15.59
C SER A 503 -27.21 -6.46 15.59
N GLY A 504 -28.28 -6.91 14.96
CA GLY A 504 -28.59 -8.32 14.91
C GLY A 504 -29.22 -8.80 13.61
N ALA A 505 -29.09 -10.10 13.40
CA ALA A 505 -29.70 -10.82 12.31
C ALA A 505 -30.21 -12.17 12.79
N LEU A 506 -31.43 -12.50 12.42
CA LEU A 506 -32.08 -13.74 12.77
C LEU A 506 -32.50 -14.43 11.48
N LYS A 507 -31.90 -15.59 11.20
CA LYS A 507 -32.28 -16.45 10.10
C LYS A 507 -33.11 -17.60 10.67
N LEU A 508 -34.38 -17.65 10.26
CA LEU A 508 -35.35 -18.60 10.77
C LEU A 508 -36.19 -19.17 9.65
N LYS A 509 -36.83 -20.30 9.91
CA LYS A 509 -37.87 -20.87 9.06
C LYS A 509 -39.07 -21.21 9.95
N ILE A 510 -40.24 -20.71 9.56
CA ILE A 510 -41.53 -20.96 10.23
C ILE A 510 -42.41 -21.71 9.25
N GLU A 511 -43.03 -22.79 9.72
CA GLU A 511 -44.07 -23.51 8.99
C GLU A 511 -45.41 -23.42 9.71
N ASN A 512 -46.47 -23.28 8.92
CA ASN A 512 -47.88 -23.37 9.33
C ASN A 512 -48.44 -22.22 10.20
N CYS A 513 -47.72 -21.11 10.40
CA CYS A 513 -48.24 -19.97 11.18
C CYS A 513 -47.48 -18.63 10.98
N PHE A 514 -47.89 -17.61 11.74
CA PHE A 514 -47.07 -16.45 12.12
C PHE A 514 -46.41 -16.63 13.50
N ALA A 515 -45.18 -16.15 13.65
CA ALA A 515 -44.50 -16.05 14.94
C ALA A 515 -44.21 -14.58 15.31
N ASP A 516 -44.33 -14.27 16.59
CA ASP A 516 -43.87 -13.01 17.15
C ASP A 516 -42.46 -13.17 17.70
N ILE A 517 -41.61 -12.21 17.37
CA ILE A 517 -40.23 -12.13 17.80
C ILE A 517 -40.09 -10.88 18.64
N PHE A 518 -39.84 -11.08 19.92
CA PHE A 518 -39.60 -10.03 20.87
C PHE A 518 -38.11 -9.86 21.11
N ILE A 519 -37.65 -8.61 21.03
CA ILE A 519 -36.31 -8.22 21.47
C ILE A 519 -36.52 -7.38 22.73
N LEU A 520 -36.09 -7.93 23.86
CA LEU A 520 -36.35 -7.40 25.18
C LEU A 520 -35.04 -6.88 25.78
N PHE A 521 -35.04 -5.61 26.19
CA PHE A 521 -33.93 -4.97 26.90
C PHE A 521 -34.23 -5.03 28.40
N ARG A 522 -33.29 -5.49 29.20
CA ARG A 522 -33.50 -5.76 30.63
C ARG A 522 -32.43 -5.15 31.51
N ASP A 523 -32.81 -4.77 32.73
CA ASP A 523 -31.91 -4.28 33.78
C ASP A 523 -31.13 -5.42 34.45
N LEU A 524 -30.27 -5.10 35.43
CA LEU A 524 -29.52 -6.08 36.24
C LEU A 524 -30.40 -7.12 36.95
N ASN A 525 -31.65 -6.77 37.24
CA ASN A 525 -32.62 -7.63 37.91
C ASN A 525 -33.51 -8.39 36.91
N SER A 526 -33.17 -8.34 35.61
CA SER A 526 -33.91 -8.96 34.51
C SER A 526 -35.32 -8.38 34.28
N ASN A 527 -35.63 -7.20 34.84
CA ASN A 527 -36.86 -6.48 34.56
C ASN A 527 -36.80 -5.89 33.15
N GLU A 528 -37.92 -5.97 32.43
CA GLU A 528 -38.03 -5.37 31.09
C GLU A 528 -38.00 -3.85 31.17
N ILE A 529 -37.08 -3.23 30.43
CA ILE A 529 -36.95 -1.78 30.25
C ILE A 529 -37.66 -1.36 28.97
N LEU A 530 -37.45 -2.12 27.89
CA LEU A 530 -38.01 -1.87 26.57
C LEU A 530 -38.25 -3.20 25.87
N ARG A 531 -39.30 -3.24 25.05
CA ARG A 531 -39.63 -4.35 24.16
C ARG A 531 -39.87 -3.81 22.75
N ASP A 532 -39.21 -4.45 21.79
CA ASP A 532 -39.59 -4.36 20.38
C ASP A 532 -40.22 -5.70 19.95
N GLU A 533 -41.19 -5.62 19.05
CA GLU A 533 -41.97 -6.76 18.55
C GLU A 533 -41.91 -6.77 17.02
N LEU A 534 -41.67 -7.96 16.46
CA LEU A 534 -41.60 -8.21 15.03
C LEU A 534 -42.46 -9.44 14.74
N THR A 535 -43.55 -9.27 14.01
CA THR A 535 -44.37 -10.38 13.54
C THR A 535 -43.86 -10.88 12.19
N VAL A 536 -43.72 -12.19 12.07
CA VAL A 536 -43.08 -12.84 10.92
C VAL A 536 -43.95 -14.01 10.46
N GLY A 537 -44.44 -13.99 9.22
CA GLY A 537 -45.24 -15.07 8.66
C GLY A 537 -46.03 -14.75 7.37
N ASP A 538 -46.58 -15.83 6.82
CA ASP A 538 -47.58 -16.05 5.75
C ASP A 538 -47.33 -15.59 4.30
N ASN A 539 -46.24 -14.89 3.97
CA ASN A 539 -45.89 -14.67 2.54
C ASN A 539 -44.90 -15.69 1.96
N HIS A 540 -44.25 -16.51 2.81
CA HIS A 540 -43.20 -17.49 2.42
C HIS A 540 -43.18 -18.71 3.37
N SER A 541 -44.33 -19.33 3.63
CA SER A 541 -44.38 -20.54 4.48
C SER A 541 -43.45 -21.63 3.91
N GLY A 542 -42.47 -22.08 4.70
CA GLY A 542 -41.55 -23.14 4.30
C GLY A 542 -40.16 -22.70 3.80
N ASP A 543 -39.92 -21.40 3.59
CA ASP A 543 -38.61 -20.87 3.17
C ASP A 543 -37.85 -20.19 4.32
N TRP A 544 -36.53 -20.08 4.17
CA TRP A 544 -35.67 -19.34 5.11
C TRP A 544 -35.91 -17.84 5.00
N GLN A 545 -36.16 -17.21 6.14
CA GLN A 545 -36.35 -15.77 6.26
C GLN A 545 -35.19 -15.16 7.05
N LEU A 546 -34.64 -14.05 6.57
CA LEU A 546 -33.58 -13.30 7.23
C LEU A 546 -34.15 -11.96 7.71
N ILE A 547 -34.16 -11.80 9.03
CA ILE A 547 -34.61 -10.59 9.69
C ILE A 547 -33.36 -9.83 10.15
N LYS A 548 -33.31 -8.53 9.86
CA LYS A 548 -32.23 -7.63 10.28
C LYS A 548 -32.79 -6.67 11.31
N TYR A 549 -32.04 -6.41 12.38
CA TYR A 549 -32.45 -5.56 13.49
C TYR A 549 -31.32 -4.64 13.93
N ASN A 550 -31.63 -3.37 14.17
CA ASN A 550 -30.69 -2.39 14.70
C ASN A 550 -31.41 -1.47 15.69
N LYS A 551 -30.85 -1.30 16.89
CA LYS A 551 -31.46 -0.43 17.91
C LYS A 551 -30.42 0.15 18.85
N VAL A 552 -30.60 1.43 19.19
CA VAL A 552 -29.86 2.08 20.28
C VAL A 552 -30.27 1.43 21.59
N VAL A 553 -29.29 1.01 22.38
CA VAL A 553 -29.51 0.36 23.67
C VAL A 553 -30.06 1.38 24.68
N PRO A 554 -31.23 1.13 25.30
CA PRO A 554 -31.77 2.01 26.33
C PRO A 554 -30.81 2.13 27.53
N PRO A 555 -30.68 3.32 28.15
CA PRO A 555 -29.88 3.48 29.37
C PRO A 555 -30.32 2.51 30.47
N GLY A 556 -29.36 1.91 31.17
CA GLY A 556 -29.62 0.94 32.25
C GLY A 556 -29.81 -0.51 31.79
N THR A 557 -29.75 -0.79 30.49
CA THR A 557 -29.74 -2.17 29.97
C THR A 557 -28.46 -2.89 30.34
N HIS A 558 -28.60 -4.11 30.86
CA HIS A 558 -27.51 -5.05 31.14
C HIS A 558 -27.66 -6.35 30.36
N PHE A 559 -28.89 -6.71 29.98
CA PHE A 559 -29.16 -7.90 29.19
C PHE A 559 -30.08 -7.59 28.01
N VAL A 560 -29.87 -8.33 26.93
CA VAL A 560 -30.85 -8.44 25.85
C VAL A 560 -31.25 -9.88 25.67
N SER A 561 -32.56 -10.10 25.54
CA SER A 561 -33.13 -11.41 25.27
C SER A 561 -33.97 -11.39 24.02
N ILE A 562 -33.83 -12.47 23.24
CA ILE A 562 -34.70 -12.75 22.09
C ILE A 562 -35.68 -13.80 22.53
N ARG A 563 -36.96 -13.51 22.39
CA ARG A 563 -38.05 -14.45 22.64
C ARG A 563 -38.85 -14.64 21.37
N ILE A 564 -39.10 -15.89 21.02
CA ILE A 564 -39.95 -16.26 19.87
C ILE A 564 -41.17 -16.99 20.42
N SER A 565 -42.37 -16.58 20.04
CA SER A 565 -43.64 -17.21 20.42
C SER A 565 -44.61 -17.28 19.24
N ALA A 566 -45.68 -18.07 19.39
CA ALA A 566 -46.77 -18.07 18.41
C ALA A 566 -47.55 -16.76 18.48
N LEU A 567 -48.02 -16.27 17.31
CA LEU A 567 -48.98 -15.18 17.26
C LEU A 567 -50.29 -15.59 17.95
N SER A 568 -50.90 -14.68 18.72
CA SER A 568 -52.13 -14.99 19.46
C SER A 568 -53.24 -15.52 18.55
N GLY A 569 -53.82 -16.69 18.88
CA GLY A 569 -54.96 -17.28 18.16
C GLY A 569 -54.62 -18.36 17.13
N GLN A 570 -53.41 -18.92 17.11
CA GLN A 570 -53.03 -20.06 16.24
C GLN A 570 -52.50 -21.25 17.05
N ASP A 571 -52.76 -22.47 16.55
CA ASP A 571 -52.78 -23.68 17.37
C ASP A 571 -51.53 -24.57 17.32
N ASP A 572 -50.58 -24.38 16.40
CA ASP A 572 -49.31 -25.12 16.38
C ASP A 572 -48.35 -24.52 15.34
N PHE A 573 -47.05 -24.46 15.62
CA PHE A 573 -46.06 -24.17 14.57
C PHE A 573 -44.71 -24.83 14.73
N TYR A 574 -43.99 -24.93 13.61
CA TYR A 574 -42.65 -25.48 13.55
C TYR A 574 -41.63 -24.36 13.33
N LEU A 575 -40.67 -24.27 14.24
CA LEU A 575 -39.57 -23.32 14.20
C LEU A 575 -38.26 -24.05 13.91
N GLN A 576 -37.53 -23.54 12.92
CA GLN A 576 -36.12 -23.84 12.72
C GLN A 576 -35.29 -22.56 12.81
N LEU A 577 -34.21 -22.61 13.59
CA LEU A 577 -33.24 -21.51 13.67
C LEU A 577 -32.02 -21.87 12.83
N GLY A 578 -31.66 -20.98 11.91
CA GLY A 578 -30.48 -21.13 11.07
C GLY A 578 -29.30 -20.36 11.65
N CYS A 579 -29.55 -19.14 12.12
CA CYS A 579 -28.53 -18.25 12.65
C CYS A 579 -29.17 -17.19 13.55
N VAL A 580 -28.59 -16.94 14.71
CA VAL A 580 -28.94 -15.79 15.55
C VAL A 580 -27.66 -15.02 15.82
N LEU A 581 -27.57 -13.78 15.34
CA LEU A 581 -26.41 -12.90 15.50
C LEU A 581 -26.88 -11.64 16.20
N PHE A 582 -26.35 -11.33 17.37
CA PHE A 582 -26.56 -10.08 18.06
C PHE A 582 -25.19 -9.62 18.54
N ASN A 583 -24.70 -8.53 17.97
CA ASN A 583 -23.45 -7.90 18.33
C ASN A 583 -23.76 -6.55 18.99
N TYR A 584 -22.94 -6.17 19.97
CA TYR A 584 -22.95 -4.80 20.47
C TYR A 584 -21.86 -3.98 19.79
N VAL A 585 -22.14 -2.70 19.63
CA VAL A 585 -21.25 -1.68 19.07
C VAL A 585 -21.12 -0.53 20.05
#